data_AF-A0A316MTP4-F1
#
_entry.id   AF-A0A316MTP4-F1
#
_cell.length_a   1.000
_cell.length_b   1.000
_cell.length_c   1.000
_cell.angle_alpha   90.00
_cell.angle_beta   90.00
_cell.angle_gamma   90.00
#
_symmetry.space_group_name_H-M   'P 1'
#
loop_
_entity.id
_entity.type
_entity.pdbx_description
1 polymer ?
#
loop_
_entity_poly.entity_id
_entity_poly.type
_entity_poly.pdbx_seq_one_letter_code
_entity_poly.pdbx_strand_id
1 'polypeptide(L)'
;MSILEVIIVSIGLSLDSLAVTIYKGANQASLKKHNNILVGFIFGGVQALMLTIGMMITWFPVSSVYTDKVIHINQWFSAIIFIFLGLKMCRSAISSKSINEHREDFSYKVFASLAFATSIDALILGIGIALLGTEILVAILLIFIFTSILSMVGLSIGYRIGDRYRITATVVGSIILLVMGVKTILTYFQVI
;
A
#
# COMPACT_ATOMS: atom_id res chain seq x y z
N MET A 1 3.94 -4.61 -16.76
CA MET A 1 4.92 -4.05 -15.78
C MET A 1 6.10 -5.01 -15.63
N SER A 2 7.30 -4.52 -15.34
CA SER A 2 8.43 -5.38 -14.96
C SER A 2 8.33 -5.81 -13.49
N ILE A 3 9.00 -6.90 -13.09
CA ILE A 3 9.05 -7.35 -11.69
C ILE A 3 9.57 -6.25 -10.76
N LEU A 4 10.53 -5.46 -11.22
CA LEU A 4 11.10 -4.36 -10.45
C LEU A 4 10.04 -3.28 -10.15
N GLU A 5 9.19 -2.96 -11.11
CA GLU A 5 8.09 -2.02 -10.91
C GLU A 5 7.07 -2.54 -9.88
N VAL A 6 6.76 -3.84 -9.92
CA VAL A 6 5.86 -4.46 -8.93
C VAL A 6 6.45 -4.40 -7.52
N ILE A 7 7.76 -4.63 -7.39
CA ILE A 7 8.48 -4.50 -6.12
C ILE A 7 8.40 -3.06 -5.61
N ILE A 8 8.73 -2.08 -6.46
CA ILE A 8 8.68 -0.65 -6.11
C ILE A 8 7.28 -0.24 -5.65
N VAL A 9 6.25 -0.60 -6.42
CA VAL A 9 4.85 -0.28 -6.10
C VAL A 9 4.41 -0.97 -4.82
N SER A 10 4.82 -2.22 -4.60
CA SER A 10 4.50 -2.96 -3.38
C SER A 10 5.06 -2.25 -2.15
N ILE A 11 6.35 -1.87 -2.19
CA ILE A 11 6.99 -1.10 -1.12
C ILE A 11 6.27 0.24 -0.91
N GLY A 12 5.95 0.96 -2.00
CA GLY A 12 5.25 2.24 -1.94
C GLY A 12 3.91 2.16 -1.20
N LEU A 13 3.11 1.13 -1.50
CA LEU A 13 1.84 0.89 -0.81
C LEU A 13 2.01 0.40 0.62
N SER A 14 2.97 -0.51 0.87
CA SER A 14 3.25 -1.03 2.21
C SER A 14 3.72 0.05 3.18
N LEU A 15 4.32 1.14 2.69
CA LEU A 15 4.73 2.29 3.51
C LEU A 15 3.56 3.02 4.17
N ASP A 16 2.35 2.96 3.60
CA ASP A 16 1.15 3.50 4.26
C ASP A 16 0.78 2.67 5.51
N SER A 17 0.80 1.34 5.38
CA SER A 17 0.62 0.43 6.52
C SER A 17 1.73 0.58 7.56
N LEU A 18 2.97 0.82 7.12
CA LEU A 18 4.07 1.12 8.03
C LEU A 18 3.80 2.41 8.83
N ALA A 19 3.30 3.47 8.19
CA ALA A 19 2.96 4.71 8.88
C ALA A 19 1.86 4.51 9.93
N VAL A 20 0.82 3.73 9.59
CA VAL A 20 -0.28 3.38 10.51
C VAL A 20 0.20 2.53 11.68
N THR A 21 1.12 1.60 11.45
CA THR A 21 1.68 0.74 12.50
C THR A 21 2.71 1.47 13.37
N ILE A 22 3.48 2.43 12.84
CA ILE A 22 4.30 3.35 13.64
C ILE A 22 3.40 4.12 14.60
N TYR A 23 2.33 4.72 14.08
CA TYR A 23 1.38 5.48 14.88
C TYR A 23 0.82 4.65 16.04
N LYS A 24 0.40 3.42 15.74
CA LYS A 24 -0.16 2.54 16.76
C LYS A 24 0.89 1.97 17.71
N GLY A 25 2.12 1.79 17.24
CA GLY A 25 3.27 1.37 18.04
C GLY A 25 3.67 2.41 19.08
N ALA A 26 3.65 3.70 18.72
CA ALA A 26 3.97 4.80 19.62
C ALA A 26 3.02 4.90 20.83
N ASN A 27 1.78 4.43 20.65
CA ASN A 27 0.75 4.43 21.69
C ASN A 27 0.63 3.07 22.42
N GLN A 28 1.54 2.13 22.19
CA GLN A 28 1.43 0.78 22.78
C GLN A 28 2.06 0.73 24.17
N ALA A 29 1.32 0.20 25.16
CA ALA A 29 1.83 0.02 26.51
C ALA A 29 2.92 -1.07 26.62
N SER A 30 2.87 -2.13 25.80
CA SER A 30 3.87 -3.21 25.81
C SER A 30 3.96 -4.00 24.50
N LEU A 31 5.17 -4.14 23.96
CA LEU A 31 5.38 -4.88 22.71
C LEU A 31 5.84 -6.32 22.95
N LYS A 32 4.94 -7.28 22.80
CA LYS A 32 5.28 -8.72 22.76
C LYS A 32 5.65 -9.14 21.34
N LYS A 33 6.71 -9.95 21.18
CA LYS A 33 7.16 -10.46 19.86
C LYS A 33 6.03 -11.18 19.09
N HIS A 34 5.24 -11.99 19.78
CA HIS A 34 4.08 -12.68 19.20
C HIS A 34 3.06 -11.70 18.61
N ASN A 35 2.72 -10.64 19.34
CA ASN A 35 1.77 -9.63 18.92
C ASN A 35 2.28 -8.85 17.69
N ASN A 36 3.59 -8.57 17.64
CA ASN A 36 4.20 -7.93 16.49
C ASN A 36 4.07 -8.77 15.22
N ILE A 37 4.38 -10.06 15.32
CA ILE A 37 4.26 -11.02 14.21
C ILE A 37 2.79 -11.12 13.75
N LEU A 38 1.86 -11.21 14.70
CA LEU A 38 0.43 -11.26 14.41
C LEU A 38 -0.05 -10.02 13.64
N VAL A 39 0.38 -8.82 14.05
CA VAL A 39 0.04 -7.57 13.34
C VAL A 39 0.58 -7.58 11.91
N GLY A 40 1.81 -8.04 11.71
CA GLY A 40 2.38 -8.21 10.37
C GLY A 40 1.51 -9.07 9.47
N PHE A 41 1.13 -10.27 9.94
CA PHE A 41 0.28 -11.18 9.19
C PHE A 41 -1.13 -10.63 8.94
N ILE A 42 -1.72 -9.90 9.90
CA ILE A 42 -3.02 -9.26 9.71
C ILE A 42 -2.95 -8.22 8.59
N PHE A 43 -1.98 -7.30 8.65
CA PHE A 43 -1.85 -6.24 7.64
C PHE A 43 -1.49 -6.82 6.26
N GLY A 44 -0.51 -7.74 6.20
CA GLY A 44 -0.14 -8.39 4.96
C GLY A 44 -1.28 -9.19 4.35
N GLY A 45 -2.00 -9.98 5.15
CA GLY A 45 -3.12 -10.79 4.70
C GLY A 45 -4.29 -9.95 4.17
N VAL A 46 -4.69 -8.92 4.90
CA VAL A 46 -5.81 -8.04 4.49
C VAL A 46 -5.44 -7.22 3.26
N GLN A 47 -4.21 -6.69 3.16
CA GLN A 47 -3.78 -5.97 1.97
C GLN A 47 -3.68 -6.88 0.74
N ALA A 48 -3.13 -8.08 0.89
CA ALA A 48 -3.04 -9.05 -0.20
C ALA A 48 -4.43 -9.48 -0.69
N LEU A 49 -5.37 -9.71 0.24
CA LEU A 49 -6.75 -10.04 -0.08
C LEU A 49 -7.44 -8.89 -0.83
N MET A 50 -7.32 -7.65 -0.36
CA MET A 50 -7.91 -6.49 -1.02
C MET A 50 -7.30 -6.22 -2.41
N LEU A 51 -5.98 -6.39 -2.55
CA LEU A 51 -5.29 -6.33 -3.84
C LEU A 51 -5.86 -7.38 -4.80
N THR A 52 -6.02 -8.61 -4.34
CA THR A 52 -6.58 -9.72 -5.14
C THR A 52 -7.98 -9.38 -5.64
N ILE A 53 -8.84 -8.87 -4.75
CA ILE A 53 -10.19 -8.42 -5.11
C ILE A 53 -10.12 -7.32 -6.18
N GLY A 54 -9.28 -6.30 -5.98
CA GLY A 54 -9.09 -5.23 -6.95
C GLY A 54 -8.64 -5.74 -8.32
N MET A 55 -7.69 -6.67 -8.35
CA MET A 55 -7.20 -7.27 -9.60
C MET A 55 -8.27 -8.13 -10.29
N MET A 56 -9.05 -8.91 -9.53
CA MET A 56 -10.11 -9.76 -10.06
C MET A 56 -11.24 -8.95 -10.70
N ILE A 57 -11.62 -7.81 -10.12
CA ILE A 57 -12.64 -6.90 -10.67
C ILE A 57 -12.27 -6.46 -12.10
N THR A 58 -10.99 -6.21 -12.36
CA THR A 58 -10.48 -5.77 -13.66
C THR A 58 -10.19 -6.92 -14.61
N TRP A 59 -9.68 -8.05 -14.10
CA TRP A 59 -9.25 -9.17 -14.93
C TRP A 59 -10.41 -9.85 -15.69
N PHE A 60 -11.59 -9.92 -15.05
CA PHE A 60 -12.78 -10.55 -15.62
C PHE A 60 -13.32 -9.86 -16.89
N PRO A 61 -13.50 -8.52 -16.95
CA PRO A 61 -13.95 -7.82 -18.16
C PRO A 61 -12.86 -7.62 -19.22
N VAL A 62 -11.58 -7.55 -18.84
CA VAL A 62 -10.50 -7.23 -19.79
C VAL A 62 -10.07 -8.45 -20.63
N SER A 63 -10.27 -9.66 -20.13
CA SER A 63 -9.83 -10.90 -20.84
C SER A 63 -10.60 -11.21 -22.13
N SER A 64 -11.76 -10.59 -22.37
CA SER A 64 -12.60 -10.87 -23.54
C SER A 64 -12.36 -9.95 -24.75
N VAL A 65 -11.62 -8.84 -24.58
CA VAL A 65 -11.38 -7.84 -25.64
C VAL A 65 -9.93 -7.36 -25.61
N TYR A 66 -9.01 -8.15 -26.16
CA TYR A 66 -7.65 -7.72 -26.43
C TYR A 66 -7.61 -7.00 -27.79
N THR A 67 -7.68 -5.67 -27.77
CA THR A 67 -7.43 -4.82 -28.95
C THR A 67 -6.51 -3.67 -28.53
N ASP A 68 -5.63 -3.21 -29.41
CA ASP A 68 -4.63 -2.17 -29.09
C ASP A 68 -5.24 -0.89 -28.47
N LYS A 69 -6.47 -0.52 -28.89
CA LYS A 69 -7.22 0.59 -28.29
C LYS A 69 -7.54 0.40 -26.80
N VAL A 70 -7.80 -0.84 -26.36
CA VAL A 70 -8.09 -1.18 -24.95
C VAL A 70 -6.84 -1.05 -24.10
N ILE A 71 -5.68 -1.45 -24.63
CA ILE A 71 -4.39 -1.37 -23.92
C ILE A 71 -4.03 0.09 -23.59
N HIS A 72 -4.21 1.00 -24.56
CA HIS A 72 -3.96 2.43 -24.39
C HIS A 72 -4.87 3.07 -23.34
N ILE A 73 -6.16 2.72 -23.33
CA ILE A 73 -7.13 3.23 -22.35
C ILE A 73 -6.76 2.75 -20.94
N ASN A 74 -6.36 1.48 -20.79
CA ASN A 74 -5.99 0.89 -19.51
C ASN A 74 -4.81 1.60 -18.85
N GLN A 75 -3.77 1.95 -19.61
CA GLN A 75 -2.60 2.67 -19.09
C GLN A 75 -2.96 4.04 -18.52
N TRP A 76 -3.86 4.77 -19.16
CA TRP A 76 -4.30 6.09 -18.69
C TRP A 76 -5.07 5.99 -17.37
N PHE A 77 -5.97 5.01 -17.25
CA PHE A 77 -6.68 4.76 -15.99
C PHE A 77 -5.74 4.32 -14.87
N SER A 78 -4.76 3.44 -15.13
CA SER A 78 -3.74 3.07 -14.16
C SER A 78 -2.95 4.27 -13.67
N ALA A 79 -2.50 5.14 -14.58
CA ALA A 79 -1.78 6.35 -14.22
C ALA A 79 -2.60 7.27 -13.29
N ILE A 80 -3.87 7.49 -13.61
CA ILE A 80 -4.78 8.27 -12.76
C ILE A 80 -4.89 7.66 -11.37
N ILE A 81 -5.05 6.33 -11.29
CA ILE A 81 -5.12 5.61 -10.01
C ILE A 81 -3.85 5.81 -9.18
N PHE A 82 -2.66 5.63 -9.78
CA PHE A 82 -1.38 5.83 -9.08
C PHE A 82 -1.21 7.28 -8.58
N ILE A 83 -1.53 8.26 -9.44
CA ILE A 83 -1.42 9.68 -9.08
C ILE A 83 -2.41 10.02 -7.97
N PHE A 84 -3.66 9.58 -8.09
CA PHE A 84 -4.69 9.79 -7.07
C PHE A 84 -4.26 9.22 -5.71
N LEU A 85 -3.77 7.99 -5.70
CA LEU A 85 -3.33 7.33 -4.47
C LEU A 85 -2.12 8.03 -3.84
N GLY A 86 -1.14 8.41 -4.67
CA GLY A 86 0.02 9.19 -4.24
C GLY A 86 -0.37 10.55 -3.63
N LEU A 87 -1.26 11.30 -4.30
CA LEU A 87 -1.76 12.58 -3.78
C LEU A 87 -2.56 12.42 -2.48
N LYS A 88 -3.40 11.38 -2.37
CA LYS A 88 -4.15 11.07 -1.14
C LYS A 88 -3.20 10.80 0.03
N MET A 89 -2.18 9.98 -0.18
CA MET A 89 -1.17 9.68 0.83
C MET A 89 -0.37 10.93 1.22
N CYS A 90 0.03 11.75 0.24
CA CYS A 90 0.72 13.02 0.50
C CYS A 90 -0.15 13.96 1.36
N ARG A 91 -1.43 14.10 1.04
CA ARG A 91 -2.38 14.89 1.84
C ARG A 91 -2.53 14.33 3.27
N SER A 92 -2.55 13.01 3.42
CA SER A 92 -2.58 12.34 4.74
C SER A 92 -1.34 12.71 5.57
N ALA A 93 -0.15 12.72 4.95
CA ALA A 93 1.10 13.09 5.61
C ALA A 93 1.09 14.56 6.09
N ILE A 94 0.61 15.49 5.26
CA ILE A 94 0.56 16.92 5.58
C ILE A 94 -0.48 17.22 6.66
N SER A 95 -1.61 16.51 6.65
CA SER A 95 -2.68 16.68 7.65
C SER A 95 -2.39 15.98 8.98
N SER A 96 -1.26 15.27 9.08
CA SER A 96 -0.88 14.53 10.29
C SER A 96 -0.49 15.51 11.39
N LYS A 97 -1.28 15.58 12.47
CA LYS A 97 -0.94 16.34 13.67
C LYS A 97 -0.02 15.53 14.58
N SER A 98 0.89 16.21 15.28
CA SER A 98 1.65 15.61 16.40
C SER A 98 0.69 15.20 17.50
N ILE A 99 0.87 14.00 18.05
CA ILE A 99 -0.08 13.40 18.99
C ILE A 99 0.56 13.28 20.38
N ASN A 100 -0.28 13.45 21.40
CA ASN A 100 0.07 13.10 22.77
C ASN A 100 0.08 11.58 22.88
N GLU A 101 1.24 10.99 23.11
CA GLU A 101 1.40 9.56 23.28
C GLU A 101 0.64 9.09 24.53
N HIS A 102 -0.25 8.11 24.36
CA HIS A 102 -0.97 7.48 25.48
C HIS A 102 -0.66 5.99 25.51
N ARG A 103 -0.64 5.40 26.70
CA ARG A 103 -0.45 3.95 26.85
C ARG A 103 -1.77 3.24 26.67
N GLU A 104 -1.98 2.67 25.48
CA GLU A 104 -3.13 1.82 25.19
C GLU A 104 -2.77 0.34 25.26
N ASP A 105 -3.75 -0.47 25.67
CA ASP A 105 -3.64 -1.92 25.67
C ASP A 105 -3.70 -2.51 24.26
N PHE A 106 -3.08 -3.68 24.11
CA PHE A 106 -3.03 -4.35 22.82
C PHE A 106 -4.39 -4.97 22.48
N SER A 107 -4.98 -4.54 21.37
CA SER A 107 -6.25 -5.10 20.87
C SER A 107 -6.12 -5.50 19.40
N TYR A 108 -6.19 -6.81 19.15
CA TYR A 108 -6.17 -7.36 17.79
C TYR A 108 -7.33 -6.85 16.92
N LYS A 109 -8.49 -6.55 17.52
CA LYS A 109 -9.64 -5.98 16.81
C LYS A 109 -9.33 -4.59 16.25
N VAL A 110 -8.57 -3.79 17.00
CA VAL A 110 -8.14 -2.46 16.55
C VAL A 110 -7.18 -2.60 15.37
N PHE A 111 -6.17 -3.47 15.47
CA PHE A 111 -5.25 -3.70 14.36
C PHE A 111 -5.93 -4.26 13.11
N ALA A 112 -6.88 -5.18 13.27
CA ALA A 112 -7.68 -5.69 12.14
C ALA A 112 -8.50 -4.56 11.49
N SER A 113 -9.19 -3.74 12.29
CA SER A 113 -9.97 -2.60 11.79
C SER A 113 -9.09 -1.59 11.03
N LEU A 114 -7.92 -1.25 11.57
CA LEU A 114 -6.94 -0.39 10.91
C LEU A 114 -6.44 -1.00 9.61
N ALA A 115 -6.09 -2.29 9.61
CA ALA A 115 -5.68 -3.00 8.40
C ALA A 115 -6.76 -2.96 7.33
N PHE A 116 -8.03 -3.17 7.68
CA PHE A 116 -9.14 -3.05 6.74
C PHE A 116 -9.29 -1.63 6.19
N ALA A 117 -9.25 -0.61 7.05
CA ALA A 117 -9.37 0.79 6.63
C ALA A 117 -8.26 1.21 5.66
N THR A 118 -7.02 0.81 5.94
CA THR A 118 -5.85 1.10 5.10
C THR A 118 -5.84 0.26 3.81
N SER A 119 -6.45 -0.92 3.81
CA SER A 119 -6.42 -1.82 2.64
C SER A 119 -7.36 -1.41 1.50
N ILE A 120 -8.22 -0.41 1.70
CA ILE A 120 -9.00 0.19 0.59
C ILE A 120 -8.06 0.74 -0.50
N ASP A 121 -6.91 1.27 -0.08
CA ASP A 121 -5.89 1.77 -1.01
C ASP A 121 -5.24 0.62 -1.79
N ALA A 122 -5.07 -0.55 -1.18
CA ALA A 122 -4.61 -1.76 -1.85
C ALA A 122 -5.61 -2.28 -2.89
N LEU A 123 -6.92 -2.17 -2.62
CA LEU A 123 -7.95 -2.52 -3.60
C LEU A 123 -7.89 -1.61 -4.83
N ILE A 124 -7.84 -0.30 -4.61
CA ILE A 124 -7.75 0.70 -5.68
C ILE A 124 -6.47 0.47 -6.50
N LEU A 125 -5.33 0.23 -5.83
CA LEU A 125 -4.08 -0.10 -6.50
C LEU A 125 -4.18 -1.39 -7.31
N GLY A 126 -4.85 -2.42 -6.78
CA GLY A 126 -5.11 -3.70 -7.44
C GLY A 126 -5.77 -3.54 -8.81
N ILE A 127 -6.78 -2.66 -8.88
CA ILE A 127 -7.44 -2.28 -10.14
C ILE A 127 -6.39 -1.66 -11.10
N GLY A 128 -5.59 -0.71 -10.61
CA GLY A 128 -4.56 -0.03 -11.39
C GLY A 128 -3.48 -0.94 -11.97
N ILE A 129 -2.96 -1.90 -11.18
CA ILE A 129 -1.91 -2.82 -11.65
C ILE A 129 -2.44 -3.93 -12.56
N ALA A 130 -3.71 -4.32 -12.41
CA ALA A 130 -4.36 -5.31 -13.29
C ALA A 130 -4.60 -4.75 -14.68
N LEU A 131 -4.96 -3.46 -14.78
CA LEU A 131 -5.04 -2.73 -16.05
C LEU A 131 -3.69 -2.72 -16.82
N LEU A 132 -2.56 -2.79 -16.10
CA LEU A 132 -1.21 -2.88 -16.69
C LEU A 132 -0.76 -4.32 -17.00
N GLY A 133 -1.66 -5.30 -16.90
CA GLY A 133 -1.39 -6.71 -17.24
C GLY A 133 -0.39 -7.38 -16.31
N THR A 134 -0.37 -7.00 -15.03
CA THR A 134 0.56 -7.58 -14.04
C THR A 134 0.13 -8.98 -13.62
N GLU A 135 1.08 -9.90 -13.52
CA GLU A 135 0.87 -11.25 -12.98
C GLU A 135 0.32 -11.21 -11.56
N ILE A 136 -0.88 -11.78 -11.37
CA ILE A 136 -1.65 -11.73 -10.12
C ILE A 136 -0.85 -12.37 -8.98
N LEU A 137 -0.30 -13.56 -9.20
CA LEU A 137 0.38 -14.32 -8.16
C LEU A 137 1.64 -13.59 -7.64
N VAL A 138 2.39 -12.95 -8.54
CA VAL A 138 3.60 -12.19 -8.17
C VAL A 138 3.23 -10.96 -7.35
N ALA A 139 2.22 -10.20 -7.77
CA ALA A 139 1.78 -9.00 -7.06
C ALA A 139 1.26 -9.31 -5.64
N ILE A 140 0.45 -10.37 -5.50
CA ILE A 140 -0.09 -10.80 -4.20
C ILE A 140 1.03 -11.19 -3.23
N LEU A 141 1.98 -12.01 -3.69
CA LEU A 141 3.08 -12.47 -2.84
C LEU A 141 3.98 -11.32 -2.39
N LEU A 142 4.33 -10.41 -3.30
CA LEU A 142 5.18 -9.27 -2.97
C LEU A 142 4.50 -8.32 -1.98
N ILE A 143 3.23 -7.97 -2.20
CA ILE A 143 2.46 -7.14 -1.26
C ILE A 143 2.36 -7.81 0.11
N PHE A 144 2.02 -9.10 0.15
CA PHE A 144 1.93 -9.83 1.41
C PHE A 144 3.25 -9.79 2.20
N ILE A 145 4.38 -10.08 1.54
CA ILE A 145 5.70 -10.11 2.16
C ILE A 145 6.12 -8.73 2.63
N PHE A 146 6.10 -7.73 1.73
CA PHE A 146 6.55 -6.38 2.06
C PHE A 146 5.69 -5.75 3.15
N THR A 147 4.37 -5.85 3.05
CA THR A 147 3.47 -5.29 4.06
C THR A 147 3.61 -5.98 5.40
N SER A 148 3.76 -7.31 5.43
CA SER A 148 3.98 -8.04 6.69
C SER A 148 5.26 -7.58 7.38
N ILE A 149 6.37 -7.52 6.64
CA ILE A 149 7.67 -7.11 7.18
C ILE A 149 7.63 -5.64 7.63
N LEU A 150 7.16 -4.75 6.76
CA LEU A 150 7.11 -3.31 7.04
C LEU A 150 6.16 -2.96 8.19
N SER A 151 5.05 -3.70 8.36
CA SER A 151 4.14 -3.52 9.49
C SER A 151 4.75 -3.98 10.81
N MET A 152 5.49 -5.09 10.82
CA MET A 152 6.23 -5.56 12.01
C MET A 152 7.34 -4.57 12.40
N VAL A 153 8.04 -4.03 11.39
CA VAL A 153 9.08 -3.02 11.57
C VAL A 153 8.47 -1.72 12.07
N GLY A 154 7.38 -1.27 11.45
CA GLY A 154 6.65 -0.05 11.81
C GLY A 154 6.19 -0.06 13.25
N LEU A 155 5.53 -1.15 13.69
CA LEU A 155 5.09 -1.30 15.08
C LEU A 155 6.27 -1.26 16.08
N SER A 156 7.39 -1.90 15.72
CA SER A 156 8.60 -1.93 16.57
C SER A 156 9.30 -0.57 16.64
N ILE A 157 9.36 0.16 15.52
CA ILE A 157 9.91 1.51 15.44
C ILE A 157 9.03 2.48 16.24
N GLY A 158 7.72 2.43 16.04
CA GLY A 158 6.77 3.27 16.76
C GLY A 158 6.90 3.08 18.27
N TYR A 159 6.96 1.83 18.74
CA TYR A 159 7.11 1.53 20.16
C TYR A 159 8.41 2.06 20.79
N ARG A 160 9.51 2.15 20.02
CA ARG A 160 10.82 2.55 20.56
C ARG A 160 11.15 4.02 20.35
N ILE A 161 10.70 4.60 19.24
CA ILE A 161 11.14 5.92 18.75
C ILE A 161 9.95 6.89 18.62
N GLY A 162 8.73 6.45 18.92
CA GLY A 162 7.52 7.27 18.83
C GLY A 162 7.07 7.54 17.40
N ASP A 163 6.26 8.57 17.19
CA ASP A 163 5.61 8.89 15.90
C ASP A 163 6.54 9.57 14.86
N ARG A 164 7.85 9.67 15.14
CA ARG A 164 8.80 10.49 14.38
C ARG A 164 8.89 10.14 12.88
N TYR A 165 8.84 8.85 12.54
CA TYR A 165 9.06 8.37 11.17
C TYR A 165 7.77 8.18 10.37
N ARG A 166 6.60 8.42 10.96
CA ARG A 166 5.31 8.24 10.30
C ARG A 166 5.18 9.11 9.06
N ILE A 167 5.41 10.41 9.19
CA ILE A 167 5.27 11.37 8.08
C ILE A 167 6.27 11.02 6.98
N THR A 168 7.53 10.72 7.32
CA THR A 168 8.56 10.35 6.35
C THR A 168 8.16 9.09 5.57
N ALA A 169 7.65 8.06 6.25
CA ALA A 169 7.19 6.84 5.59
C ALA A 169 6.07 7.11 4.58
N THR A 170 5.03 7.86 4.99
CA THR A 170 3.91 8.20 4.11
C THR A 170 4.36 9.05 2.92
N VAL A 171 5.27 10.02 3.13
CA VAL A 171 5.81 10.86 2.04
C VAL A 171 6.60 10.03 1.04
N VAL A 172 7.48 9.15 1.51
CA VAL A 172 8.25 8.27 0.60
C VAL A 172 7.31 7.37 -0.22
N GLY A 173 6.30 6.76 0.42
CA GLY A 173 5.28 5.97 -0.27
C GLY A 173 4.52 6.77 -1.33
N SER A 174 4.15 8.02 -0.99
CA SER A 174 3.46 8.92 -1.92
C SER A 174 4.31 9.27 -3.14
N ILE A 175 5.60 9.55 -2.95
CA ILE A 175 6.53 9.87 -4.03
C ILE A 175 6.68 8.67 -4.97
N ILE A 176 6.82 7.47 -4.42
CA ILE A 176 6.93 6.23 -5.20
C ILE A 176 5.71 6.07 -6.12
N LEU A 177 4.50 6.22 -5.58
CA LEU A 177 3.27 6.09 -6.38
C LEU A 177 3.11 7.19 -7.41
N LEU A 178 3.46 8.45 -7.08
CA LEU A 178 3.44 9.55 -8.04
C LEU A 178 4.42 9.32 -9.20
N VAL A 179 5.64 8.88 -8.91
CA VAL A 179 6.65 8.55 -9.92
C VAL A 179 6.15 7.41 -10.82
N MET A 180 5.55 6.37 -10.25
CA MET A 180 4.98 5.27 -11.02
C MET A 180 3.80 5.71 -11.90
N GLY A 181 2.97 6.63 -11.42
CA GLY A 181 1.89 7.25 -12.20
C GLY A 181 2.43 8.05 -13.39
N VAL A 182 3.40 8.94 -13.16
CA VAL A 182 4.05 9.73 -14.22
C VAL A 182 4.75 8.82 -15.23
N LYS A 183 5.48 7.80 -14.78
CA LYS A 183 6.12 6.81 -15.66
C LYS A 183 5.10 6.11 -16.55
N THR A 184 3.95 5.75 -16.01
CA THR A 184 2.88 5.10 -16.77
C THR A 184 2.36 6.02 -17.88
N ILE A 185 2.23 7.33 -17.62
CA ILE A 185 1.88 8.34 -18.64
C ILE A 185 2.96 8.47 -19.71
N LEU A 186 4.24 8.51 -19.32
CA LEU A 186 5.34 8.63 -20.28
C LEU A 186 5.43 7.40 -21.20
N THR A 187 5.17 6.21 -20.66
CA THR A 187 5.08 4.96 -21.43
C THR A 187 3.93 5.04 -22.44
N TYR A 188 2.79 5.62 -22.04
CA TYR A 188 1.64 5.81 -22.92
C TYR A 188 1.95 6.72 -24.11
N PHE A 189 2.67 7.83 -23.89
CA PHE A 189 3.08 8.75 -24.95
C PHE A 189 4.30 8.25 -25.77
N GLN A 190 4.80 7.03 -25.51
CA GLN A 190 5.98 6.45 -26.16
C GLN A 190 7.24 7.33 -26.03
N VAL A 191 7.32 8.13 -24.97
CA VAL A 191 8.51 8.96 -24.69
C VAL A 191 9.65 8.10 -24.12
N ILE A 192 9.29 6.99 -23.45
CA ILE A 192 10.18 6.00 -22.82
C ILE A 192 9.52 4.64 -22.96
#